data_AF-A0A7Y2AK87-F1
#
_entry.id   AF-A0A7Y2AK87-F1
#
_cell.length_a   1.000
_cell.length_b   1.000
_cell.length_c   1.000
_cell.angle_alpha   90.00
_cell.angle_beta   90.00
_cell.angle_gamma   90.00
#
_symmetry.space_group_name_H-M   'P 1'
#
loop_
_entity.id
_entity.type
_entity.pdbx_description
1 polymer ?
#
loop_
_entity_poly.entity_id
_entity_poly.type
_entity_poly.pdbx_seq_one_letter_code
_entity_poly.pdbx_strand_id
1 'polypeptide(L)'
;MPNRIRNWWQTCLLTADEAALRVRAAVAKSDHPARSSKSLILNDLEPRVLFSATPIDPAMIPGADELSATVVEVEPAEDSGQDQQLAASSATEQSSSEIIVIDSSLPDLQQFLDDLHQSDRDRDVFVLDANRDGVDQITEILSGRNGVESLHLVSHGSDGGIQLGNTWLTDDNLNAYAGQISMWQGSLSSESDILIYGCDLASGADGQHLIESLSVLTGADVAASVDDTGHQSLGGDWDLEYTVGQI
;
A
#
# COMPACT_ATOMS: atom_id res chain seq x y z
N MET A 1 -8.26 -42.58 -15.11
CA MET A 1 -9.30 -41.54 -14.89
C MET A 1 -8.61 -40.19 -14.85
N PRO A 2 -8.77 -39.29 -15.84
CA PRO A 2 -8.22 -37.94 -15.71
C PRO A 2 -9.29 -36.90 -16.07
N ASN A 3 -10.04 -36.38 -15.08
CA ASN A 3 -10.85 -35.17 -15.29
C ASN A 3 -11.42 -34.48 -14.03
N ARG A 4 -10.77 -34.55 -12.86
CA ARG A 4 -11.25 -33.84 -11.65
C ARG A 4 -10.46 -32.58 -11.27
N ILE A 5 -9.41 -32.24 -12.03
CA ILE A 5 -8.56 -31.05 -11.77
C ILE A 5 -8.95 -29.87 -12.68
N ARG A 6 -9.76 -30.09 -13.74
CA ARG A 6 -10.10 -29.05 -14.73
C ARG A 6 -11.08 -27.96 -14.25
N ASN A 7 -11.62 -28.05 -13.03
CA ASN A 7 -12.69 -27.17 -12.56
C ASN A 7 -12.35 -26.38 -11.29
N TRP A 8 -11.10 -26.43 -10.80
CA TRP A 8 -10.70 -25.70 -9.59
C TRP A 8 -10.87 -24.18 -9.72
N TRP A 9 -10.74 -23.65 -10.94
CA TRP A 9 -10.53 -22.22 -11.16
C TRP A 9 -11.63 -21.47 -11.89
N GLN A 10 -12.31 -22.08 -12.87
CA GLN A 10 -13.38 -21.42 -13.62
C GLN A 10 -14.55 -20.91 -12.76
N THR A 11 -14.60 -21.29 -11.48
CA THR A 11 -15.61 -20.85 -10.51
C THR A 11 -15.09 -19.75 -9.56
N CYS A 12 -13.76 -19.56 -9.45
CA CYS A 12 -13.09 -18.61 -8.54
C CYS A 12 -13.41 -17.13 -8.85
N LEU A 13 -13.57 -16.79 -10.13
CA LEU A 13 -13.85 -15.42 -10.59
C LEU A 13 -15.21 -14.88 -10.14
N LEU A 14 -16.18 -15.75 -9.84
CA LEU A 14 -17.54 -15.33 -9.47
C LEU A 14 -17.72 -15.17 -7.95
N THR A 15 -16.85 -15.76 -7.12
CA THR A 15 -17.01 -15.76 -5.65
C THR A 15 -16.07 -14.82 -4.91
N ALA A 16 -14.87 -14.51 -5.43
CA ALA A 16 -14.00 -13.51 -4.83
C ALA A 16 -14.62 -12.10 -4.88
N ASP A 17 -15.43 -11.81 -5.91
CA ASP A 17 -16.23 -10.58 -5.99
C ASP A 17 -17.35 -10.58 -4.92
N GLU A 18 -17.98 -11.74 -4.63
CA GLU A 18 -18.94 -11.87 -3.52
C GLU A 18 -18.29 -11.75 -2.13
N ALA A 19 -17.08 -12.28 -1.93
CA ALA A 19 -16.36 -12.20 -0.64
C ALA A 19 -15.91 -10.76 -0.36
N ALA A 20 -15.31 -10.08 -1.34
CA ALA A 20 -14.98 -8.66 -1.25
C ALA A 20 -16.24 -7.78 -1.06
N LEU A 21 -17.37 -8.16 -1.65
CA LEU A 21 -18.67 -7.51 -1.42
C LEU A 21 -19.27 -7.85 -0.05
N ARG A 22 -19.00 -9.02 0.53
CA ARG A 22 -19.49 -9.41 1.87
C ARG A 22 -18.70 -8.76 2.99
N VAL A 23 -17.38 -8.60 2.85
CA VAL A 23 -16.58 -7.76 3.76
C VAL A 23 -17.14 -6.33 3.74
N ARG A 24 -17.35 -5.74 2.55
CA ARG A 24 -17.98 -4.42 2.40
C ARG A 24 -19.43 -4.34 2.90
N ALA A 25 -20.22 -5.40 2.77
CA ALA A 25 -21.63 -5.43 3.21
C ALA A 25 -21.79 -5.72 4.72
N ALA A 26 -20.86 -6.45 5.34
CA ALA A 26 -20.78 -6.59 6.80
C ALA A 26 -20.41 -5.25 7.46
N VAL A 27 -19.53 -4.48 6.82
CA VAL A 27 -19.16 -3.10 7.19
C VAL A 27 -20.34 -2.11 7.05
N ALA A 28 -21.22 -2.28 6.06
CA ALA A 28 -22.40 -1.41 5.91
C ALA A 28 -23.50 -1.62 6.96
N LYS A 29 -23.42 -2.69 7.78
CA LYS A 29 -24.47 -3.10 8.71
C LYS A 29 -24.12 -2.90 10.19
N SER A 30 -22.88 -2.54 10.50
CA SER A 30 -22.50 -2.00 11.80
C SER A 30 -22.95 -0.53 11.84
N ASP A 31 -24.12 -0.31 12.44
CA ASP A 31 -24.66 1.00 12.75
C ASP A 31 -23.56 1.93 13.27
N HIS A 32 -23.26 2.97 12.49
CA HIS A 32 -22.41 4.06 12.91
C HIS A 32 -23.06 4.73 14.13
N PRO A 33 -22.49 4.69 15.35
CA PRO A 33 -22.85 5.70 16.32
C PRO A 33 -22.36 7.02 15.74
N ALA A 34 -23.30 7.88 15.33
CA ALA A 34 -23.03 9.26 14.95
C ALA A 34 -22.12 9.86 16.02
N ARG A 35 -20.84 10.04 15.68
CA ARG A 35 -19.88 10.74 16.55
C ARG A 35 -20.53 12.09 16.85
N SER A 36 -20.86 12.30 18.12
CA SER A 36 -21.32 13.60 18.62
C SER A 36 -20.25 14.61 18.20
N SER A 37 -20.56 15.40 17.18
CA SER A 37 -19.78 16.56 16.81
C SER A 37 -19.90 17.52 17.99
N LYS A 38 -18.97 17.39 18.95
CA LYS A 38 -18.69 18.48 19.86
C LYS A 38 -18.37 19.66 18.97
N SER A 39 -19.25 20.65 18.99
CA SER A 39 -19.09 21.92 18.33
C SER A 39 -17.71 22.46 18.70
N LEU A 40 -16.76 22.34 17.77
CA LEU A 40 -15.55 23.14 17.83
C LEU A 40 -16.03 24.55 17.53
N ILE A 41 -16.15 25.34 18.60
CA ILE A 41 -16.21 26.79 18.48
C ILE A 41 -14.87 27.20 17.87
N LEU A 42 -14.83 27.30 16.55
CA LEU A 42 -13.75 27.94 15.82
C LEU A 42 -13.78 29.41 16.22
N ASN A 43 -12.82 29.79 17.07
CA ASN A 43 -12.50 31.19 17.28
C ASN A 43 -12.23 31.83 15.91
N ASP A 44 -12.91 32.95 15.70
CA ASP A 44 -12.75 33.90 14.60
C ASP A 44 -11.26 34.10 14.28
N LEU A 45 -10.88 33.86 13.03
CA LEU A 45 -9.52 34.14 12.54
C LEU A 45 -9.35 35.66 12.48
N GLU A 46 -8.42 36.19 13.28
CA GLU A 46 -8.07 37.60 13.30
C GLU A 46 -7.68 38.10 11.89
N PRO A 47 -8.05 39.33 11.50
CA PRO A 47 -7.78 39.85 10.17
C PRO A 47 -6.29 39.98 9.92
N ARG A 48 -5.79 39.31 8.88
CA ARG A 48 -4.42 39.49 8.38
C ARG A 48 -4.26 40.91 7.85
N VAL A 49 -3.51 41.73 8.58
CA VAL A 49 -3.02 43.02 8.06
C VAL A 49 -1.92 42.71 7.03
N LEU A 50 -2.20 43.03 5.77
CA LEU A 50 -1.23 43.02 4.68
C LEU A 50 -0.29 44.21 4.84
N PHE A 51 0.96 43.96 5.28
CA PHE A 51 2.02 44.95 5.19
C PHE A 51 2.53 44.99 3.74
N SER A 52 2.20 46.07 3.02
CA SER A 52 2.83 46.38 1.74
C SER A 52 4.30 46.74 1.97
N ALA A 53 5.21 45.93 1.44
CA ALA A 53 6.63 46.26 1.39
C ALA A 53 6.87 47.33 0.32
N THR A 54 6.82 48.61 0.70
CA THR A 54 7.38 49.70 -0.12
C THR A 54 8.90 49.69 0.04
N PRO A 55 9.69 49.72 -1.06
CA PRO A 55 11.14 49.81 -0.96
C PRO A 55 11.55 51.09 -0.22
N ILE A 56 12.40 50.97 0.80
CA ILE A 56 13.03 52.11 1.46
C ILE A 56 14.18 52.56 0.56
N ASP A 57 14.16 53.82 0.16
CA ASP A 57 15.25 54.46 -0.58
C ASP A 57 16.49 54.58 0.35
N PRO A 58 17.64 53.97 0.00
CA PRO A 58 18.84 54.00 0.83
C PRO A 58 19.43 55.41 1.04
N ALA A 59 18.95 56.43 0.31
CA ALA A 59 19.36 57.82 0.51
C ALA A 59 18.86 58.46 1.83
N MET A 60 17.99 57.78 2.60
CA MET A 60 17.39 58.32 3.84
C MET A 60 18.05 57.83 5.14
N ILE A 61 19.15 57.07 5.08
CA ILE A 61 19.88 56.59 6.26
C ILE A 61 20.95 57.62 6.67
N PRO A 62 20.84 58.32 7.82
CA PRO A 62 21.89 59.20 8.29
C PRO A 62 22.99 58.36 8.95
N GLY A 63 24.20 58.38 8.37
CA GLY A 63 25.41 57.89 9.04
C GLY A 63 25.91 56.49 8.66
N ALA A 64 25.58 55.97 7.48
CA ALA A 64 26.29 54.82 6.90
C ALA A 64 27.47 55.34 6.06
N ASP A 65 28.50 55.80 6.75
CA ASP A 65 29.82 56.00 6.16
C ASP A 65 30.51 54.63 6.03
N GLU A 66 31.04 54.38 4.83
CA GLU A 66 31.88 53.26 4.41
C GLU A 66 31.30 51.83 4.47
N LEU A 67 31.04 51.22 3.30
CA LEU A 67 31.94 50.23 2.70
C LEU A 67 31.45 49.75 1.31
N SER A 68 32.29 50.07 0.32
CA SER A 68 32.52 49.52 -1.03
C SER A 68 31.46 48.66 -1.75
N ALA A 69 31.12 49.18 -2.93
CA ALA A 69 30.47 48.51 -4.04
C ALA A 69 31.31 47.40 -4.67
N THR A 70 30.61 46.41 -5.25
CA THR A 70 31.02 45.79 -6.50
C THR A 70 29.75 45.59 -7.33
N VAL A 71 29.63 46.41 -8.37
CA VAL A 71 28.65 46.26 -9.44
C VAL A 71 29.33 45.41 -10.49
N VAL A 72 28.85 44.17 -10.68
CA VAL A 72 29.26 43.35 -11.82
C VAL A 72 28.26 43.63 -12.94
N GLU A 73 28.73 44.38 -13.94
CA GLU A 73 28.04 44.60 -15.20
C GLU A 73 28.23 43.35 -16.07
N VAL A 74 27.12 42.69 -16.43
CA VAL A 74 27.13 41.57 -17.39
C VAL A 74 26.32 42.02 -18.61
N GLU A 75 26.99 42.19 -19.74
CA GLU A 75 26.39 42.48 -21.04
C GLU A 75 25.46 41.34 -21.51
N PRO A 76 24.40 41.64 -22.29
CA PRO A 76 23.52 40.63 -22.83
C PRO A 76 24.11 40.05 -24.12
N ALA A 77 24.38 38.76 -24.14
CA ALA A 77 24.57 38.01 -25.38
C ALA A 77 23.20 37.46 -25.81
N GLU A 78 22.72 37.92 -26.95
CA GLU A 78 21.60 37.33 -27.67
C GLU A 78 22.03 35.95 -28.18
N ASP A 79 21.35 34.87 -27.75
CA ASP A 79 21.36 33.61 -28.47
C ASP A 79 19.95 33.05 -28.60
N SER A 80 19.71 32.59 -29.82
CA SER A 80 18.43 32.38 -30.44
C SER A 80 17.78 31.08 -30.02
N GLY A 81 16.45 31.06 -30.15
CA GLY A 81 15.57 29.99 -29.70
C GLY A 81 16.03 28.56 -30.00
N GLN A 82 15.77 27.71 -29.02
CA GLN A 82 15.16 26.41 -29.23
C GLN A 82 14.37 26.06 -27.99
N ASP A 83 13.06 26.34 -28.07
CA ASP A 83 12.02 25.71 -27.26
C ASP A 83 12.08 24.19 -27.48
N GLN A 84 13.00 23.53 -26.80
CA GLN A 84 12.90 22.10 -26.56
C GLN A 84 12.10 21.97 -25.27
N GLN A 85 10.80 22.16 -25.45
CA GLN A 85 9.78 21.58 -24.60
C GLN A 85 10.02 20.06 -24.58
N LEU A 86 10.94 19.64 -23.71
CA LEU A 86 10.99 18.29 -23.20
C LEU A 86 9.68 18.12 -22.46
N ALA A 87 8.69 17.61 -23.20
CA ALA A 87 7.60 16.88 -22.61
C ALA A 87 8.26 15.81 -21.75
N ALA A 88 8.42 16.11 -20.46
CA ALA A 88 8.42 15.08 -19.45
C ALA A 88 7.08 14.38 -19.67
N SER A 89 7.13 13.29 -20.42
CA SER A 89 6.17 12.22 -20.29
C SER A 89 6.29 11.78 -18.84
N SER A 90 5.58 12.47 -17.95
CA SER A 90 5.02 11.83 -16.78
C SER A 90 4.07 10.77 -17.33
N ALA A 91 4.64 9.63 -17.73
CA ALA A 91 4.00 8.38 -17.45
C ALA A 91 4.02 8.29 -15.91
N THR A 92 3.10 9.03 -15.28
CA THR A 92 2.53 8.57 -14.04
C THR A 92 1.82 7.29 -14.46
N GLU A 93 2.55 6.17 -14.45
CA GLU A 93 1.92 4.87 -14.47
C GLU A 93 0.85 4.97 -13.39
N GLN A 94 -0.41 4.89 -13.82
CA GLN A 94 -1.54 4.93 -12.90
C GLN A 94 -1.43 3.64 -12.09
N SER A 95 -0.66 3.68 -11.01
CA SER A 95 -0.55 2.57 -10.07
C SER A 95 -1.92 2.38 -9.45
N SER A 96 -2.48 1.19 -9.57
CA SER A 96 -3.74 0.87 -8.89
C SER A 96 -3.55 1.04 -7.38
N SER A 97 -4.61 1.46 -6.70
CA SER A 97 -4.67 1.48 -5.24
C SER A 97 -4.69 0.07 -4.64
N GLU A 98 -4.98 -0.96 -5.43
CA GLU A 98 -5.07 -2.37 -4.99
C GLU A 98 -3.94 -3.18 -5.63
N ILE A 99 -3.09 -3.78 -4.78
CA ILE A 99 -1.95 -4.59 -5.18
C ILE A 99 -2.17 -6.03 -4.74
N ILE A 100 -2.00 -6.97 -5.66
CA ILE A 100 -2.03 -8.42 -5.38
C ILE A 100 -0.63 -8.98 -5.60
N VAL A 101 -0.03 -9.51 -4.55
CA VAL A 101 1.24 -10.23 -4.60
C VAL A 101 0.97 -11.71 -4.40
N ILE A 102 1.47 -12.52 -5.32
CA ILE A 102 1.19 -13.95 -5.40
C ILE A 102 2.51 -14.71 -5.32
N ASP A 103 2.59 -15.70 -4.44
CA ASP A 103 3.74 -16.59 -4.39
C ASP A 103 3.76 -17.57 -5.57
N SER A 104 4.92 -17.76 -6.21
CA SER A 104 5.03 -18.61 -7.39
C SER A 104 4.99 -20.11 -7.10
N SER A 105 5.08 -20.52 -5.83
CA SER A 105 4.96 -21.92 -5.42
C SER A 105 3.51 -22.41 -5.31
N LEU A 106 2.54 -21.53 -5.55
CA LEU A 106 1.14 -21.92 -5.63
C LEU A 106 0.85 -22.81 -6.85
N PRO A 107 0.07 -23.88 -6.69
CA PRO A 107 -0.34 -24.73 -7.82
C PRO A 107 -1.21 -23.95 -8.81
N ASP A 108 -1.13 -24.33 -10.09
CA ASP A 108 -1.90 -23.78 -11.22
C ASP A 108 -1.96 -22.23 -11.30
N LEU A 109 -0.90 -21.54 -10.83
CA LEU A 109 -0.74 -20.09 -10.85
C LEU A 109 -1.18 -19.41 -12.15
N GLN A 110 -0.83 -19.98 -13.30
CA GLN A 110 -1.19 -19.38 -14.60
C GLN A 110 -2.70 -19.24 -14.76
N GLN A 111 -3.47 -20.22 -14.30
CA GLN A 111 -4.92 -20.17 -14.40
C GLN A 111 -5.50 -19.09 -13.48
N PHE A 112 -4.93 -18.91 -12.29
CA PHE A 112 -5.29 -17.81 -11.40
C PHE A 112 -5.02 -16.43 -12.01
N LEU A 113 -3.86 -16.25 -12.63
CA LEU A 113 -3.51 -15.00 -13.31
C LEU A 113 -4.44 -14.72 -14.49
N ASP A 114 -4.76 -15.74 -15.28
CA ASP A 114 -5.70 -15.62 -16.40
C ASP A 114 -7.10 -15.22 -15.93
N ASP A 115 -7.52 -15.72 -14.77
CA ASP A 115 -8.79 -15.38 -14.14
C ASP A 115 -8.77 -13.93 -13.59
N LEU A 116 -7.69 -13.49 -12.93
CA LEU A 116 -7.56 -12.11 -12.48
C LEU A 116 -7.59 -11.10 -13.64
N HIS A 117 -6.91 -11.39 -14.74
CA HIS A 117 -6.91 -10.53 -15.94
C HIS A 117 -8.27 -10.44 -16.63
N GLN A 118 -9.16 -11.40 -16.43
CA GLN A 118 -10.53 -11.35 -16.95
C GLN A 118 -11.47 -10.52 -16.09
N SER A 119 -11.08 -10.18 -14.85
CA SER A 119 -11.86 -9.27 -14.02
C SER A 119 -11.73 -7.83 -14.52
N ASP A 120 -12.84 -7.09 -14.58
CA ASP A 120 -12.89 -5.69 -15.05
C ASP A 120 -12.44 -4.70 -13.96
N ARG A 121 -11.56 -5.13 -13.06
CA ARG A 121 -11.04 -4.32 -11.94
C ARG A 121 -9.58 -3.96 -12.21
N ASP A 122 -9.27 -2.69 -12.01
CA ASP A 122 -7.92 -2.16 -12.15
C ASP A 122 -7.10 -2.52 -10.90
N ARG A 123 -6.17 -3.47 -11.04
CA ARG A 123 -5.36 -4.05 -9.95
C ARG A 123 -3.97 -4.37 -10.46
N ASP A 124 -2.96 -4.04 -9.68
CA ASP A 124 -1.59 -4.41 -10.02
C ASP A 124 -1.28 -5.80 -9.45
N VAL A 125 -0.95 -6.75 -10.33
CA VAL A 125 -0.66 -8.14 -9.94
C VAL A 125 0.82 -8.43 -10.11
N PHE A 126 1.46 -8.90 -9.04
CA PHE A 126 2.86 -9.30 -9.01
C PHE A 126 3.01 -10.75 -8.58
N VAL A 127 3.97 -11.45 -9.20
CA VAL A 127 4.34 -12.81 -8.82
C VAL A 127 5.74 -12.80 -8.23
N LEU A 128 5.90 -13.34 -7.02
CA LEU A 128 7.20 -13.46 -6.37
C LEU A 128 8.06 -14.52 -7.05
N ASP A 129 9.34 -14.22 -7.28
CA ASP A 129 10.33 -15.21 -7.68
C ASP A 129 10.65 -16.12 -6.49
N ALA A 130 10.42 -17.42 -6.66
CA ALA A 130 10.67 -18.45 -5.65
C ALA A 130 12.14 -18.55 -5.19
N ASN A 131 13.09 -17.95 -5.91
CA ASN A 131 14.52 -17.99 -5.57
C ASN A 131 15.02 -16.71 -4.89
N ARG A 132 14.17 -15.71 -4.75
CA ARG A 132 14.50 -14.43 -4.12
C ARG A 132 13.76 -14.29 -2.80
N ASP A 133 14.33 -13.46 -1.93
CA ASP A 133 13.67 -13.08 -0.68
C ASP A 133 12.36 -12.34 -0.99
N GLY A 134 11.25 -12.82 -0.43
CA GLY A 134 9.94 -12.24 -0.72
C GLY A 134 9.68 -10.91 -0.02
N VAL A 135 10.27 -10.68 1.15
CA VAL A 135 10.16 -9.38 1.85
C VAL A 135 10.90 -8.31 1.05
N ASP A 136 12.11 -8.62 0.56
CA ASP A 136 12.86 -7.74 -0.34
C ASP A 136 12.05 -7.39 -1.59
N GLN A 137 11.43 -8.39 -2.22
CA GLN A 137 10.60 -8.20 -3.41
C GLN A 137 9.37 -7.33 -3.14
N ILE A 138 8.67 -7.54 -2.02
CA ILE A 138 7.52 -6.70 -1.66
C ILE A 138 7.97 -5.27 -1.37
N THR A 139 9.09 -5.09 -0.66
CA THR A 139 9.68 -3.76 -0.46
C THR A 139 10.01 -3.09 -1.79
N GLU A 140 10.56 -3.80 -2.76
CA GLU A 140 10.82 -3.28 -4.12
C GLU A 140 9.53 -2.90 -4.85
N ILE A 141 8.49 -3.76 -4.79
CA ILE A 141 7.18 -3.52 -5.41
C ILE A 141 6.53 -2.27 -4.84
N LEU A 142 6.57 -2.08 -3.52
CA LEU A 142 5.98 -0.94 -2.83
C LEU A 142 6.82 0.34 -2.99
N SER A 143 8.13 0.22 -3.25
CA SER A 143 9.03 1.37 -3.34
C SER A 143 8.58 2.38 -4.39
N GLY A 144 8.43 3.64 -3.97
CA GLY A 144 8.03 4.74 -4.85
C GLY A 144 6.52 4.83 -5.11
N ARG A 145 5.72 3.88 -4.60
CA ARG A 145 4.26 3.96 -4.61
C ARG A 145 3.75 4.81 -3.46
N ASN A 146 2.54 5.33 -3.59
CA ASN A 146 1.87 6.10 -2.56
C ASN A 146 0.37 5.83 -2.63
N GLY A 147 -0.28 5.76 -1.47
CA GLY A 147 -1.73 5.62 -1.40
C GLY A 147 -2.26 4.24 -1.81
N VAL A 148 -1.47 3.18 -1.57
CA VAL A 148 -1.99 1.80 -1.69
C VAL A 148 -3.08 1.62 -0.64
N GLU A 149 -4.30 1.33 -1.10
CA GLU A 149 -5.49 1.09 -0.27
C GLU A 149 -5.52 -0.36 0.22
N SER A 150 -5.06 -1.32 -0.58
CA SER A 150 -4.98 -2.71 -0.15
C SER A 150 -3.80 -3.46 -0.74
N LEU A 151 -3.17 -4.27 0.11
CA LEU A 151 -2.12 -5.22 -0.26
C LEU A 151 -2.61 -6.64 0.03
N HIS A 152 -2.88 -7.40 -1.03
CA HIS A 152 -3.28 -8.80 -0.94
C HIS A 152 -2.05 -9.69 -1.09
N LEU A 153 -1.78 -10.54 -0.11
CA LEU A 153 -0.70 -11.53 -0.16
C LEU A 153 -1.34 -12.92 -0.29
N VAL A 154 -1.11 -13.59 -1.42
CA VAL A 154 -1.65 -14.94 -1.68
C VAL A 154 -0.49 -15.92 -1.70
N SER A 155 -0.45 -16.82 -0.71
CA SER A 155 0.68 -17.75 -0.54
C SER A 155 0.34 -18.99 0.28
N HIS A 156 1.32 -19.87 0.48
CA HIS A 156 1.23 -20.91 1.50
C HIS A 156 1.41 -20.29 2.89
N GLY A 157 0.63 -20.78 3.84
CA GLY A 157 0.73 -20.45 5.25
C GLY A 157 0.85 -21.71 6.11
N SER A 158 1.24 -21.48 7.36
CA SER A 158 1.09 -22.39 8.48
C SER A 158 1.01 -21.56 9.76
N ASP A 159 0.56 -22.13 10.87
CA ASP A 159 0.60 -21.42 12.16
C ASP A 159 1.99 -20.81 12.41
N GLY A 160 2.02 -19.49 12.63
CA GLY A 160 3.26 -18.75 12.90
C GLY A 160 4.12 -18.40 11.70
N GLY A 161 3.69 -18.65 10.45
CA GLY A 161 4.48 -18.20 9.31
C GLY A 161 3.86 -18.30 7.91
N ILE A 162 4.35 -17.43 7.03
CA ILE A 162 3.93 -17.30 5.64
C ILE A 162 5.11 -17.45 4.67
N GLN A 163 4.90 -18.15 3.55
CA GLN A 163 5.88 -18.22 2.48
C GLN A 163 5.88 -16.92 1.67
N LEU A 164 7.05 -16.36 1.40
CA LEU A 164 7.22 -15.26 0.45
C LEU A 164 8.51 -15.51 -0.34
N GLY A 165 8.38 -16.02 -1.57
CA GLY A 165 9.51 -16.44 -2.40
C GLY A 165 10.30 -17.58 -1.75
N ASN A 166 11.58 -17.34 -1.47
CA ASN A 166 12.44 -18.28 -0.74
C ASN A 166 12.45 -18.09 0.79
N THR A 167 11.68 -17.13 1.31
CA THR A 167 11.64 -16.76 2.73
C THR A 167 10.39 -17.31 3.39
N TRP A 168 10.54 -17.89 4.59
CA TRP A 168 9.42 -18.14 5.50
C TRP A 168 9.43 -17.04 6.54
N LEU A 169 8.50 -16.09 6.45
CA LEU A 169 8.41 -15.00 7.42
C LEU A 169 7.70 -15.52 8.67
N THR A 170 8.39 -15.45 9.82
CA THR A 170 7.91 -15.93 11.12
C THR A 170 8.27 -14.92 12.20
N ASP A 171 7.76 -15.10 13.42
CA ASP A 171 8.15 -14.27 14.56
C ASP A 171 9.68 -14.30 14.82
N ASP A 172 10.31 -15.46 14.65
CA ASP A 172 11.75 -15.67 14.89
C ASP A 172 12.65 -14.76 14.02
N ASN A 173 12.23 -14.47 12.78
CA ASN A 173 13.00 -13.66 11.85
C ASN A 173 12.36 -12.28 11.57
N LEU A 174 11.17 -11.99 12.08
CA LEU A 174 10.47 -10.74 11.86
C LEU A 174 11.32 -9.53 12.27
N ASN A 175 12.05 -9.63 13.39
CA ASN A 175 12.92 -8.55 13.86
C ASN A 175 14.05 -8.21 12.87
N ALA A 176 14.52 -9.18 12.07
CA ALA A 176 15.51 -8.91 11.03
C ALA A 176 14.91 -8.10 9.87
N TYR A 177 13.63 -8.31 9.58
CA TYR A 177 12.89 -7.62 8.52
C TYR A 177 12.14 -6.37 8.97
N ALA A 178 12.06 -6.10 10.27
CA ALA A 178 11.26 -5.01 10.84
C ALA A 178 11.52 -3.66 10.16
N GLY A 179 12.78 -3.33 9.90
CA GLY A 179 13.14 -2.09 9.19
C GLY A 179 12.60 -2.03 7.76
N GLN A 180 12.57 -3.16 7.05
CA GLN A 180 12.04 -3.25 5.68
C GLN A 180 10.52 -3.19 5.65
N ILE A 181 9.87 -3.94 6.54
CA ILE A 181 8.41 -3.98 6.65
C ILE A 181 7.88 -2.61 7.09
N SER A 182 8.56 -1.90 8.00
CA SER A 182 8.16 -0.55 8.37
C SER A 182 8.30 0.49 7.25
N MET A 183 9.15 0.24 6.24
CA MET A 183 9.18 1.11 5.06
C MET A 183 7.92 0.99 4.20
N TRP A 184 7.18 -0.13 4.31
CA TRP A 184 5.93 -0.31 3.56
C TRP A 184 4.92 0.77 3.93
N GLN A 185 4.86 1.19 5.20
CA GLN A 185 3.98 2.26 5.68
C GLN A 185 4.03 3.53 4.81
N GLY A 186 5.21 3.90 4.29
CA GLY A 186 5.35 5.09 3.45
C GLY A 186 4.65 5.00 2.09
N SER A 187 4.30 3.78 1.66
CA SER A 187 3.62 3.50 0.40
C SER A 187 2.13 3.25 0.58
N LEU A 188 1.73 2.79 1.77
CA LEU A 188 0.36 2.51 2.16
C LEU A 188 -0.43 3.80 2.43
N SER A 189 -1.73 3.76 2.22
CA SER A 189 -2.66 4.78 2.69
C SER A 189 -2.86 4.70 4.22
N SER A 190 -3.51 5.70 4.82
CA SER A 190 -3.75 5.71 6.27
C SER A 190 -4.77 4.67 6.76
N GLU A 191 -5.60 4.17 5.85
CA GLU A 191 -6.64 3.16 6.11
C GLU A 191 -6.35 1.94 5.21
N SER A 192 -5.07 1.61 5.03
CA SER A 192 -4.68 0.51 4.16
C SER A 192 -4.92 -0.81 4.85
N ASP A 193 -5.44 -1.78 4.09
CA ASP A 193 -5.59 -3.15 4.53
C ASP A 193 -4.44 -4.03 3.99
N ILE A 194 -3.93 -4.93 4.82
CA ILE A 194 -3.08 -6.04 4.39
C ILE A 194 -3.86 -7.34 4.59
N LEU A 195 -4.19 -7.98 3.49
CA LEU A 195 -5.06 -9.16 3.45
C LEU A 195 -4.22 -10.38 3.07
N ILE A 196 -4.04 -11.29 4.01
CA ILE A 196 -3.10 -12.40 3.90
C ILE A 196 -3.85 -13.73 3.75
N TYR A 197 -3.86 -14.24 2.54
CA TYR A 197 -4.44 -15.54 2.18
C TYR A 197 -3.35 -16.62 2.26
N GLY A 198 -3.17 -17.15 3.47
CA GLY A 198 -2.29 -18.29 3.73
C GLY A 198 -2.94 -19.22 4.74
N CYS A 199 -3.10 -20.50 4.37
CA CYS A 199 -3.80 -21.48 5.19
C CYS A 199 -3.23 -21.55 6.61
N ASP A 200 -4.12 -21.62 7.61
CA ASP A 200 -3.80 -21.80 9.03
C ASP A 200 -2.86 -20.75 9.65
N LEU A 201 -2.58 -19.63 8.96
CA LEU A 201 -1.54 -18.68 9.36
C LEU A 201 -1.75 -18.13 10.77
N ALA A 202 -2.99 -17.80 11.13
CA ALA A 202 -3.37 -17.25 12.42
C ALA A 202 -4.12 -18.25 13.31
N SER A 203 -3.99 -19.55 13.03
CA SER A 203 -4.69 -20.62 13.77
C SER A 203 -4.24 -20.75 15.24
N GLY A 204 -3.00 -20.39 15.54
CA GLY A 204 -2.41 -20.42 16.89
C GLY A 204 -1.86 -19.06 17.35
N ALA A 205 -1.31 -19.05 18.57
CA ALA A 205 -0.84 -17.82 19.21
C ALA A 205 0.38 -17.21 18.50
N ASP A 206 1.24 -18.05 17.94
CA ASP A 206 2.43 -17.61 17.20
C ASP A 206 2.03 -16.90 15.91
N GLY A 207 1.04 -17.46 15.18
CA GLY A 207 0.41 -16.83 14.02
C GLY A 207 -0.21 -15.48 14.34
N GLN A 208 -1.02 -15.42 15.39
CA GLN A 208 -1.68 -14.19 15.83
C GLN A 208 -0.67 -13.10 16.21
N HIS A 209 0.41 -13.45 16.92
CA HIS A 209 1.47 -12.52 17.27
C HIS A 209 2.21 -11.98 16.03
N LEU A 210 2.43 -12.82 15.01
CA LEU A 210 2.99 -12.39 13.74
C LEU A 210 2.08 -11.34 13.07
N ILE A 211 0.77 -11.58 13.00
CA ILE A 211 -0.19 -10.63 12.41
C ILE A 211 -0.25 -9.31 13.20
N GLU A 212 -0.28 -9.37 14.54
CA GLU A 212 -0.22 -8.17 15.39
C GLU A 212 1.05 -7.36 15.14
N SER A 213 2.19 -8.04 15.04
CA SER A 213 3.48 -7.40 14.79
C SER A 213 3.55 -6.77 13.40
N LEU A 214 2.97 -7.40 12.38
CA LEU A 214 2.85 -6.82 11.04
C LEU A 214 2.00 -5.55 11.05
N SER A 215 0.86 -5.56 11.75
CA SER A 215 0.02 -4.36 11.91
C SER A 215 0.77 -3.22 12.58
N VAL A 216 1.53 -3.51 13.65
CA VAL A 216 2.36 -2.51 14.35
C VAL A 216 3.47 -1.95 13.44
N LEU A 217 4.15 -2.81 12.69
CA LEU A 217 5.27 -2.40 11.85
C LEU A 217 4.82 -1.57 10.65
N THR A 218 3.69 -1.91 10.04
CA THR A 218 3.16 -1.27 8.83
C THR A 218 2.21 -0.11 9.12
N GLY A 219 1.62 -0.07 10.32
CA GLY A 219 0.56 0.87 10.68
C GLY A 219 -0.77 0.60 9.96
N ALA A 220 -0.90 -0.55 9.30
CA ALA A 220 -2.08 -0.97 8.55
C ALA A 220 -2.97 -1.90 9.38
N ASP A 221 -4.24 -2.01 8.96
CA ASP A 221 -5.14 -3.06 9.41
C ASP A 221 -4.73 -4.37 8.70
N VAL A 222 -4.63 -5.47 9.45
CA VAL A 222 -4.13 -6.76 8.90
C VAL A 222 -5.11 -7.87 9.20
N ALA A 223 -5.44 -8.66 8.19
CA ALA A 223 -6.29 -9.84 8.34
C ALA A 223 -5.64 -11.08 7.71
N ALA A 224 -5.85 -12.23 8.33
CA ALA A 224 -5.31 -13.52 7.92
C ALA A 224 -6.29 -14.66 8.21
N SER A 225 -6.19 -15.74 7.45
CA SER A 225 -6.98 -16.96 7.68
C SER A 225 -6.49 -17.73 8.92
N VAL A 226 -7.43 -18.33 9.63
CA VAL A 226 -7.17 -19.26 10.76
C VAL A 226 -7.40 -20.72 10.38
N ASP A 227 -7.92 -20.99 9.18
CA ASP A 227 -8.14 -22.33 8.64
C ASP A 227 -7.69 -22.42 7.16
N ASP A 228 -8.13 -23.47 6.46
CA ASP A 228 -7.82 -23.67 5.04
C ASP A 228 -8.36 -22.49 4.22
N THR A 229 -7.47 -21.71 3.60
CA THR A 229 -7.88 -20.66 2.65
C THR A 229 -8.15 -21.26 1.27
N GLY A 230 -9.31 -20.97 0.66
CA GLY A 230 -9.61 -21.36 -0.70
C GLY A 230 -11.09 -21.58 -1.00
N HIS A 231 -11.39 -22.47 -1.95
CA HIS A 231 -12.77 -22.71 -2.37
C HIS A 231 -13.49 -23.71 -1.46
N GLN A 232 -14.74 -23.41 -1.08
CA GLN A 232 -15.55 -24.21 -0.15
C GLN A 232 -15.71 -25.69 -0.55
N SER A 233 -15.68 -26.00 -1.85
CA SER A 233 -15.73 -27.38 -2.34
C SER A 233 -14.48 -28.21 -2.05
N LEU A 234 -13.38 -27.57 -1.65
CA LEU A 234 -12.11 -28.18 -1.28
C LEU A 234 -11.85 -28.12 0.23
N GLY A 235 -12.78 -27.57 1.01
CA GLY A 235 -12.72 -27.54 2.47
C GLY A 235 -12.28 -26.20 3.07
N GLY A 236 -11.89 -25.23 2.25
CA GLY A 236 -11.47 -23.89 2.69
C GLY A 236 -12.41 -22.78 2.27
N ASP A 237 -12.24 -21.58 2.80
CA ASP A 237 -12.97 -20.39 2.38
C ASP A 237 -12.05 -19.18 2.19
N TRP A 238 -12.61 -18.05 1.76
CA TRP A 238 -11.84 -16.82 1.52
C TRP A 238 -12.02 -15.83 2.65
N ASP A 239 -12.57 -16.28 3.77
CA ASP A 239 -12.73 -15.45 4.94
C ASP A 239 -11.36 -15.31 5.64
N LEU A 240 -11.19 -14.17 6.30
CA LEU A 240 -10.00 -13.85 7.08
C LEU A 240 -10.51 -13.66 8.51
N GLU A 241 -10.51 -14.74 9.28
CA GLU A 241 -11.20 -14.81 10.57
C GLU A 241 -10.45 -14.07 11.66
N TYR A 242 -9.13 -13.93 11.50
CA TYR A 242 -8.30 -13.17 12.42
C TYR A 242 -7.98 -11.81 11.83
N THR A 243 -8.28 -10.76 12.58
CA THR A 243 -8.11 -9.37 12.17
C THR A 243 -7.52 -8.55 13.31
N VAL A 244 -6.52 -7.74 12.98
CA VAL A 244 -5.96 -6.70 13.85
C VAL A 244 -6.26 -5.37 13.17
N GLY A 245 -7.16 -4.59 13.76
CA GLY A 245 -7.61 -3.33 13.16
C GLY A 245 -9.06 -3.34 12.68
N GLN A 246 -9.38 -2.50 11.70
CA GLN A 246 -10.69 -2.43 11.04
C GLN A 246 -10.56 -2.63 9.53
N ILE A 247 -11.13 -3.73 9.01
CA ILE A 247 -11.18 -4.10 7.58
C ILE A 247 -12.59 -3.84 7.02
#